data_AF-A0A6V2LQM5-F1
#
_entry.id   AF-A0A6V2LQM5-F1
#
_cell.length_a   1.000
_cell.length_b   1.000
_cell.length_c   1.000
_cell.angle_alpha   90.00
_cell.angle_beta   90.00
_cell.angle_gamma   90.00
#
_symmetry.space_group_name_H-M   'P 1'
#
loop_
_entity.id
_entity.type
_entity.pdbx_description
1 polymer ?
#
loop_
_entity_poly.entity_id
_entity_poly.type
_entity_poly.pdbx_seq_one_letter_code
_entity_poly.pdbx_strand_id
1 'polypeptide(L)'
;PGETEWNIMDKDGNTVASGGDYAQGSTMYTHEQCLDVEGVYTFLISDNYGDGICCEHGSGSYNLSLGETTFIEGGEFSSSMQNKFVLVEQDTVVLTFQT
;
A
#
# COMPACT_ATOMS: atom_id res chain seq x y z
N PRO A 1 5.37 -2.94 -13.61
CA PRO A 1 4.19 -2.54 -12.81
C PRO A 1 3.28 -3.71 -12.40
N GLY A 2 3.09 -4.74 -13.23
CA GLY A 2 2.28 -5.92 -12.91
C GLY A 2 2.94 -6.90 -11.93
N GLU A 3 3.92 -6.41 -11.20
CA GLU A 3 4.83 -7.14 -10.30
C GLU A 3 4.70 -6.66 -8.85
N THR A 4 4.04 -5.52 -8.66
CA THR A 4 3.72 -4.95 -7.37
C THR A 4 2.38 -5.46 -6.86
N GLU A 5 2.38 -5.97 -5.64
CA GLU A 5 1.20 -6.37 -4.89
C GLU A 5 1.23 -5.74 -3.49
N TRP A 6 0.07 -5.55 -2.89
CA TRP A 6 -0.05 -5.06 -1.52
C TRP A 6 -1.23 -5.70 -0.80
N ASN A 7 -1.14 -5.72 0.52
CA ASN A 7 -2.23 -6.11 1.39
C ASN A 7 -2.18 -5.38 2.74
N ILE A 8 -3.36 -5.17 3.30
CA ILE A 8 -3.56 -4.68 4.67
C ILE A 8 -4.09 -5.86 5.48
N MET A 9 -3.46 -6.14 6.61
CA MET A 9 -3.85 -7.18 7.55
C MET A 9 -4.25 -6.59 8.89
N ASP A 10 -5.25 -7.18 9.54
CA ASP A 10 -5.61 -6.88 10.93
C ASP A 10 -4.57 -7.43 11.93
N LYS A 11 -4.79 -7.19 13.23
CA LYS A 11 -3.92 -7.67 14.31
C LYS A 11 -3.79 -9.20 14.40
N ASP A 12 -4.78 -9.93 13.88
CA ASP A 12 -4.84 -11.39 13.91
C ASP A 12 -4.21 -12.00 12.64
N GLY A 13 -3.75 -11.15 11.71
CA GLY A 13 -3.12 -11.56 10.46
C GLY A 13 -4.10 -11.82 9.33
N ASN A 14 -5.39 -11.48 9.49
CA ASN A 14 -6.36 -11.63 8.42
C ASN A 14 -6.22 -10.48 7.43
N THR A 15 -6.13 -10.79 6.14
CA THR A 15 -6.16 -9.78 5.08
C THR A 15 -7.54 -9.13 5.02
N VAL A 16 -7.59 -7.81 5.23
CA VAL A 16 -8.80 -6.99 5.17
C VAL A 16 -8.90 -6.22 3.86
N ALA A 17 -7.77 -5.99 3.18
CA ALA A 17 -7.73 -5.43 1.84
C ALA A 17 -6.47 -5.86 1.09
N SER A 18 -6.53 -5.90 -0.23
CA SER A 18 -5.41 -6.23 -1.09
C SER A 18 -5.59 -5.66 -2.50
N GLY A 19 -4.49 -5.48 -3.21
CA GLY A 19 -4.47 -5.12 -4.61
C GLY A 19 -3.13 -5.48 -5.26
N GLY A 20 -3.06 -5.34 -6.58
CA GLY A 20 -1.90 -5.75 -7.38
C GLY A 20 -2.26 -5.91 -8.85
N ASP A 21 -1.42 -6.63 -9.60
CA ASP A 21 -1.58 -6.90 -11.04
C ASP A 21 -1.78 -5.63 -11.90
N TYR A 22 -1.02 -4.58 -11.60
CA TYR A 22 -1.14 -3.31 -12.30
C TYR A 22 -0.64 -3.39 -13.75
N ALA A 23 -1.58 -3.42 -14.68
CA ALA A 23 -1.30 -3.63 -16.10
C ALA A 23 -0.57 -2.47 -16.80
N GLN A 24 -0.63 -1.25 -16.27
CA GLN A 24 -0.05 -0.06 -16.89
C GLN A 24 0.98 0.56 -15.93
N GLY A 25 2.18 0.85 -16.44
CA GLY A 25 3.17 1.67 -15.72
C GLY A 25 2.86 3.16 -15.85
N SER A 26 3.58 4.00 -15.12
CA SER A 26 3.39 5.46 -15.10
C SER A 26 1.95 5.89 -14.83
N THR A 27 1.18 5.03 -14.15
CA THR A 27 -0.26 5.21 -13.91
C THR A 27 -0.51 5.35 -12.43
N MET A 28 -1.37 6.31 -12.08
CA MET A 28 -1.87 6.49 -10.72
C MET A 28 -3.04 5.53 -10.46
N TYR A 29 -2.89 4.67 -9.47
CA TYR A 29 -3.94 3.79 -8.98
C TYR A 29 -4.37 4.23 -7.58
N THR A 30 -5.67 4.39 -7.36
CA THR A 30 -6.23 4.76 -6.06
C THR A 30 -7.18 3.66 -5.59
N HIS A 31 -7.01 3.23 -4.34
CA HIS A 31 -7.86 2.28 -3.66
C HIS A 31 -8.37 2.90 -2.37
N GLU A 32 -9.68 2.77 -2.13
CA GLU A 32 -10.30 3.23 -0.89
C GLU A 32 -10.81 2.01 -0.14
N GLN A 33 -10.40 1.86 1.11
CA GLN A 33 -10.82 0.77 1.97
C GLN A 33 -11.35 1.32 3.29
N CYS A 34 -12.63 1.06 3.57
CA CYS A 34 -13.18 1.25 4.90
C CYS A 34 -12.65 0.16 5.84
N LEU A 35 -12.05 0.55 6.95
CA LEU A 35 -11.62 -0.36 8.00
C LEU A 35 -12.57 -0.20 9.20
N ASP A 36 -13.42 -1.22 9.41
CA ASP A 36 -14.57 -1.15 10.31
C ASP A 36 -14.24 -1.28 11.81
N VAL A 37 -12.97 -1.51 12.15
CA VAL A 37 -12.55 -1.82 13.51
C VAL A 37 -11.35 -0.96 13.89
N GLU A 38 -11.39 -0.33 15.07
CA GLU A 38 -10.21 0.32 15.63
C GLU A 38 -9.13 -0.72 15.96
N GLY A 39 -7.86 -0.39 15.77
CA GLY A 39 -6.78 -1.30 16.13
C GLY A 39 -5.53 -1.18 15.28
N VAL A 40 -4.66 -2.16 15.46
CA VAL A 40 -3.37 -2.22 14.77
C VAL A 40 -3.53 -2.95 13.45
N TYR A 41 -3.08 -2.30 12.39
CA TYR A 41 -3.04 -2.84 11.04
C TYR A 41 -1.61 -2.92 10.53
N THR A 42 -1.40 -3.86 9.63
CA THR A 42 -0.12 -4.05 8.94
C THR A 42 -0.33 -3.87 7.45
N PHE A 43 0.31 -2.85 6.88
CA PHE A 43 0.46 -2.69 5.44
C PHE A 43 1.71 -3.43 4.98
N LEU A 44 1.55 -4.32 4.02
CA LEU A 44 2.63 -5.01 3.33
C LEU A 44 2.52 -4.68 1.85
N ILE A 45 3.64 -4.31 1.26
CA ILE A 45 3.80 -4.15 -0.18
C ILE A 45 4.97 -5.03 -0.62
N SER A 46 4.83 -5.71 -1.75
CA SER A 46 5.81 -6.61 -2.30
C SER A 46 5.98 -6.39 -3.79
N ASP A 47 7.19 -6.63 -4.26
CA ASP A 47 7.55 -6.62 -5.67
C ASP A 47 8.24 -7.94 -6.04
N ASN A 48 7.71 -8.62 -7.05
CA ASN A 48 8.13 -9.96 -7.42
C ASN A 48 9.50 -10.01 -8.13
N TYR A 49 9.93 -8.92 -8.77
CA TYR A 49 11.27 -8.84 -9.38
C TYR A 49 12.30 -8.24 -8.42
N GLY A 50 11.84 -7.53 -7.40
CA GLY A 50 12.64 -7.08 -6.26
C GLY A 50 13.48 -5.84 -6.54
N ASP A 51 13.20 -5.16 -7.64
CA ASP A 51 13.65 -3.80 -7.95
C ASP A 51 12.75 -2.73 -7.32
N GLY A 52 11.57 -3.12 -6.82
CA GLY A 52 10.63 -2.24 -6.15
C GLY A 52 9.86 -1.35 -7.13
N ILE A 53 9.20 -0.33 -6.61
CA ILE A 53 8.36 0.59 -7.41
C ILE A 53 9.15 1.78 -7.98
N CYS A 54 10.37 2.03 -7.48
CA CYS A 54 11.25 3.11 -7.90
C CYS A 54 12.58 2.57 -8.42
N CYS A 55 13.16 3.30 -9.37
CA CYS A 55 14.58 3.69 -9.41
C CYS A 55 15.36 3.22 -10.65
N GLU A 56 15.08 2.05 -11.24
CA GLU A 56 15.71 1.65 -12.53
C GLU A 56 14.76 1.80 -13.74
N HIS A 57 13.45 1.68 -13.53
CA HIS A 57 12.44 1.68 -14.61
C HIS A 57 11.35 2.75 -14.46
N GLY A 58 11.41 3.59 -13.43
CA GLY A 58 10.43 4.67 -13.20
C GLY A 58 10.62 5.39 -11.87
N SER A 59 9.83 6.45 -11.65
CA SER A 59 9.71 7.17 -10.38
C SER A 59 8.36 6.86 -9.74
N GLY A 60 8.11 5.57 -9.51
CA GLY A 60 6.91 5.15 -8.81
C GLY A 60 6.99 5.47 -7.32
N SER A 61 5.83 5.55 -6.68
CA SER A 61 5.69 5.77 -5.24
C SER A 61 4.38 5.19 -4.75
N TYR A 62 4.23 5.02 -3.44
CA TYR A 62 2.97 4.71 -2.80
C TYR A 62 2.76 5.59 -1.57
N ASN A 63 1.50 5.85 -1.24
CA ASN A 63 1.12 6.51 0.01
C ASN A 63 -0.21 5.99 0.53
N LEU A 64 -0.35 5.97 1.86
CA LEU A 64 -1.60 5.72 2.56
C LEU A 64 -1.99 6.97 3.36
N SER A 65 -3.24 7.38 3.20
CA SER A 65 -3.83 8.51 3.92
C SER A 65 -5.15 8.16 4.60
N LEU A 66 -5.44 8.88 5.68
CA LEU A 66 -6.73 8.95 6.37
C LEU A 66 -7.27 10.37 6.15
N GLY A 67 -8.34 10.48 5.36
CA GLY A 67 -8.77 11.77 4.82
C GLY A 67 -7.63 12.50 4.10
N GLU A 68 -7.28 13.71 4.56
CA GLU A 68 -6.21 14.54 4.00
C GLU A 68 -4.82 14.25 4.60
N THR A 69 -4.72 13.36 5.59
CA THR A 69 -3.45 13.10 6.31
C THR A 69 -2.78 11.84 5.81
N THR A 70 -1.66 11.99 5.11
CA THR A 70 -0.75 10.88 4.77
C THR A 70 0.02 10.42 6.00
N PHE A 71 0.05 9.12 6.27
CA PHE A 71 0.72 8.53 7.43
C PHE A 71 1.74 7.44 7.07
N ILE A 72 1.65 6.87 5.87
CA ILE A 72 2.69 6.01 5.29
C ILE A 72 2.94 6.50 3.86
N GLU A 73 4.20 6.62 3.49
CA GLU A 73 4.62 6.87 2.12
C GLU A 73 5.94 6.17 1.83
N GLY A 74 6.19 5.88 0.56
CA GLY A 74 7.41 5.21 0.14
C GLY A 74 7.46 5.03 -1.38
N GLY A 75 8.45 4.28 -1.83
CA GLY A 75 8.65 3.99 -3.25
C GLY A 75 9.91 3.17 -3.46
N GLU A 76 10.91 3.38 -2.61
CA GLU A 76 12.14 2.60 -2.57
C GLU A 76 12.02 1.44 -1.59
N PHE A 77 11.95 0.23 -2.13
CA PHE A 77 12.08 -1.01 -1.38
C PHE A 77 12.67 -2.07 -2.32
N SER A 78 13.19 -3.16 -1.76
CA SER A 78 13.69 -4.27 -2.58
C SER A 78 12.51 -5.18 -2.97
N SER A 79 12.42 -6.37 -2.36
CA SER A 79 11.32 -7.30 -2.59
C SER A 79 10.05 -6.97 -1.82
N SER A 80 10.15 -6.29 -0.67
CA SER A 80 8.98 -5.90 0.12
C SER A 80 9.27 -4.81 1.14
N MET A 81 8.22 -4.15 1.59
CA MET A 81 8.22 -3.24 2.73
C MET A 81 7.00 -3.52 3.60
N GLN A 82 7.18 -3.51 4.91
CA GLN A 82 6.10 -3.66 5.88
C GLN A 82 6.05 -2.45 6.82
N ASN A 83 4.86 -1.85 6.94
CA ASN A 83 4.59 -0.75 7.86
C ASN A 83 3.39 -1.08 8.74
N LYS A 84 3.44 -0.68 10.00
CA LYS A 84 2.33 -0.83 10.94
C LYS A 84 1.72 0.53 11.23
N PHE A 85 0.40 0.58 11.27
CA PHE A 85 -0.34 1.78 11.64
C PHE A 85 -1.47 1.41 12.60
N VAL A 86 -1.98 2.41 13.32
CA VAL A 86 -3.06 2.24 14.28
C VAL A 86 -4.23 3.12 13.85
N LEU A 87 -5.40 2.51 13.72
CA LEU A 87 -6.66 3.22 13.61
C LEU A 87 -7.25 3.43 14.99
N VAL A 88 -7.58 4.68 15.28
CA VAL A 88 -8.20 5.12 16.55
C VAL A 88 -9.71 5.23 16.46
N GLU A 89 -10.27 5.10 15.26
CA GLU A 89 -11.69 5.03 14.96
C GLU A 89 -11.91 4.37 13.59
N GLN A 90 -13.17 4.02 13.27
CA GLN A 90 -13.52 3.54 11.93
C GLN A 90 -13.27 4.66 10.92
N ASP A 91 -12.46 4.37 9.91
CA ASP A 91 -12.13 5.36 8.88
C ASP A 91 -11.79 4.67 7.55
N THR A 92 -11.78 5.46 6.49
CA THR A 92 -11.42 5.03 5.13
C THR A 92 -9.94 5.30 4.90
N VAL A 93 -9.17 4.23 4.74
CA VAL A 93 -7.79 4.32 4.27
C VAL A 93 -7.82 4.48 2.76
N VAL A 94 -7.22 5.57 2.27
CA VAL A 94 -6.97 5.79 0.85
C VAL A 94 -5.53 5.40 0.59
N LEU A 95 -5.34 4.53 -0.39
CA LEU A 95 -4.04 4.02 -0.80
C LEU A 95 -3.83 4.41 -2.27
N THR A 96 -2.74 5.12 -2.52
CA THR A 96 -2.39 5.61 -3.84
C THR A 96 -1.06 5.05 -4.29
N PHE A 97 -0.99 4.56 -5.52
CA PHE A 97 0.24 4.09 -6.17
C PHE A 97 0.50 4.88 -7.44
N GLN A 98 1.75 5.22 -7.66
CA GLN A 98 2.30 5.56 -8.96
C GLN A 98 3.23 4.41 -9.35
N THR A 99 2.92 3.74 -10.46
CA THR A 99 3.77 2.71 -11.05
C THR A 99 4.60 3.25 -12.20
#